data_AF-A0A951Z763-F1
#
_entry.id   AF-A0A951Z763-F1
#
_cell.length_a   1.000
_cell.length_b   1.000
_cell.length_c   1.000
_cell.angle_alpha   90.00
_cell.angle_beta   90.00
_cell.angle_gamma   90.00
#
_symmetry.space_group_name_H-M   'P 1'
#
loop_
_entity.id
_entity.type
_entity.pdbx_description
1 polymer ?
#
loop_
_entity_poly.entity_id
_entity_poly.type
_entity_poly.pdbx_seq_one_letter_code
_entity_poly.pdbx_strand_id
1 'polypeptide(L)'
;QFTAYNPFADDAAPAADVFGAAASDEGEPAAAPVVDDSDKGRTYRAMQNLLEEIVSEVRRSIDYYRSRGDEVDQILLCGGGANLKGLASYMGESLSLPCDTFDAARRLNVSAKRLPAGFMDEHRAEFAVAIGNGLHALID
;
A
#
# COMPACT_ATOMS: atom_id res chain seq x y z
N GLN A 1 39.71 37.21 -11.16
CA GLN A 1 39.23 37.02 -9.78
C GLN A 1 38.06 36.04 -9.85
N PHE A 2 38.10 34.96 -9.08
CA PHE A 2 37.08 33.89 -9.10
C PHE A 2 36.19 34.09 -7.88
N THR A 3 34.87 34.18 -8.09
CA THR A 3 33.89 34.31 -6.99
C THR A 3 33.21 32.96 -6.79
N ALA A 4 33.29 32.43 -5.57
CA ALA A 4 32.68 31.16 -5.20
C ALA A 4 31.15 31.32 -5.08
N TYR A 5 30.42 30.38 -5.69
CA TYR A 5 28.96 30.30 -5.62
C TYR A 5 28.53 29.87 -4.21
N ASN A 6 27.73 30.72 -3.54
CA ASN A 6 27.15 30.42 -2.23
C ASN A 6 25.62 30.24 -2.39
N PRO A 7 25.08 29.02 -2.21
CA PRO A 7 23.67 28.72 -2.45
C PRO A 7 22.72 29.22 -1.36
N PHE A 8 23.21 29.95 -0.36
CA PHE A 8 22.41 30.47 0.76
C PHE A 8 22.42 32.00 0.86
N ALA A 9 22.87 32.71 -0.17
CA ALA A 9 22.73 34.16 -0.23
C ALA A 9 21.32 34.51 -0.71
N ASP A 10 20.56 35.22 0.13
CA ASP A 10 19.22 35.73 -0.18
C ASP A 10 19.28 36.85 -1.24
N ASP A 11 19.34 36.46 -2.51
CA ASP A 11 18.88 37.29 -3.61
C ASP A 11 17.52 36.76 -4.06
N ALA A 12 16.48 37.58 -3.89
CA ALA A 12 15.11 37.31 -4.26
C ALA A 12 14.96 37.17 -5.79
N ALA A 13 15.29 35.98 -6.31
CA ALA A 13 14.75 35.50 -7.56
C ALA A 13 13.26 35.17 -7.31
N PRO A 14 12.33 35.53 -8.22
CA PRO A 14 10.95 35.10 -8.08
C PRO A 14 10.95 33.58 -7.99
N ALA A 15 10.33 33.04 -6.93
CA ALA A 15 10.09 31.63 -6.80
C ALA A 15 9.42 31.17 -8.10
N ALA A 16 10.16 30.44 -8.94
CA ALA A 16 9.52 29.66 -9.98
C ALA A 16 8.58 28.73 -9.22
N ASP A 17 7.28 28.88 -9.42
CA ASP A 17 6.27 28.00 -8.89
C ASP A 17 6.58 26.57 -9.35
N VAL A 18 7.33 25.82 -8.54
CA VAL A 18 7.65 24.40 -8.78
C VAL A 18 6.39 23.54 -8.58
N PHE A 19 5.32 24.15 -8.09
CA PHE A 19 3.95 23.68 -8.14
C PHE A 19 3.11 24.66 -8.94
N GLY A 20 3.48 24.87 -10.20
CA GLY A 20 2.58 25.46 -11.17
C GLY A 20 1.29 24.64 -11.18
N ALA A 21 0.17 25.30 -10.87
CA ALA A 21 -1.15 24.77 -11.11
C ALA A 21 -1.22 24.42 -12.60
N ALA A 22 -1.03 23.13 -12.90
CA ALA A 22 -1.34 22.59 -14.21
C ALA A 22 -2.80 22.91 -14.45
N ALA A 23 -3.07 23.74 -15.47
CA ALA A 23 -4.38 23.82 -16.06
C ALA A 23 -4.82 22.38 -16.31
N SER A 24 -5.87 21.94 -15.62
CA SER A 24 -6.54 20.69 -15.90
C SER A 24 -7.14 20.83 -17.29
N ASP A 25 -6.38 20.41 -18.29
CA ASP A 25 -6.96 19.89 -19.51
C ASP A 25 -7.81 18.69 -19.05
N GLU A 26 -9.10 18.95 -18.83
CA GLU A 26 -10.11 17.91 -18.61
C GLU A 26 -10.26 17.15 -19.94
N GLY A 27 -9.23 16.39 -20.30
CA GLY A 27 -9.33 15.32 -21.25
C GLY A 27 -10.29 14.29 -20.66
N GLU A 28 -11.34 13.95 -21.41
CA GLU A 28 -12.28 12.88 -21.09
C GLU A 28 -11.53 11.68 -20.51
N PRO A 29 -12.03 11.08 -19.42
CA PRO A 29 -11.37 9.93 -18.81
C PRO A 29 -11.21 8.87 -19.90
N ALA A 30 -9.95 8.59 -20.26
CA ALA A 30 -9.62 7.54 -21.20
C ALA A 30 -10.37 6.29 -20.74
N ALA A 31 -11.31 5.82 -21.57
CA ALA A 31 -12.17 4.70 -21.23
C ALA A 31 -11.26 3.57 -20.72
N ALA A 32 -11.47 3.16 -19.46
CA ALA A 32 -10.70 2.08 -18.88
C ALA A 32 -10.67 0.92 -19.89
N PRO A 33 -9.49 0.37 -20.23
CA PRO A 33 -9.41 -0.68 -21.22
C PRO A 33 -10.39 -1.77 -20.82
N VAL A 34 -11.28 -2.13 -21.76
CA VAL A 34 -12.22 -3.24 -21.57
C VAL A 34 -11.38 -4.49 -21.40
N VAL A 35 -11.16 -4.89 -20.14
CA VAL A 35 -10.32 -6.03 -19.79
C VAL A 35 -11.09 -7.27 -20.20
N ASP A 36 -10.67 -7.91 -21.29
CA ASP A 36 -11.22 -9.19 -21.73
C ASP A 36 -10.88 -10.28 -20.68
N ASP A 37 -11.73 -11.29 -20.53
CA ASP A 37 -11.46 -12.39 -19.60
C ASP A 37 -10.18 -13.17 -19.99
N SER A 38 -9.77 -13.09 -21.27
CA SER A 38 -8.47 -13.59 -21.71
C SER A 38 -7.29 -12.83 -21.10
N ASP A 39 -7.42 -11.53 -20.84
CA ASP A 39 -6.36 -10.69 -20.24
C ASP A 39 -6.13 -11.04 -18.77
N LYS A 40 -7.20 -11.21 -17.99
CA LYS A 40 -7.11 -11.60 -16.58
C LYS A 40 -6.39 -12.93 -16.40
N GLY A 41 -6.72 -13.91 -17.26
CA GLY A 41 -6.06 -15.22 -17.26
C GLY A 41 -4.58 -15.15 -17.61
N ARG A 42 -4.18 -14.26 -18.53
CA ARG A 42 -2.77 -14.03 -18.87
C ARG A 42 -2.01 -13.40 -17.70
N THR A 43 -2.57 -12.37 -17.08
CA THR A 43 -1.94 -11.70 -15.93
C THR A 43 -1.78 -12.67 -14.75
N TYR A 44 -2.81 -13.46 -14.43
CA TYR A 44 -2.71 -14.46 -13.37
C TYR A 44 -1.59 -15.48 -13.65
N ARG A 45 -1.53 -16.05 -14.86
CA ARG A 45 -0.47 -17.02 -15.23
C ARG A 45 0.93 -16.44 -15.12
N ALA A 46 1.10 -15.14 -15.41
CA ALA A 46 2.38 -14.48 -15.25
C ALA A 46 2.81 -14.34 -13.77
N MET A 47 1.83 -14.22 -12.86
CA MET A 47 2.07 -14.05 -11.41
C MET A 47 2.06 -15.37 -10.64
N GLN A 48 1.52 -16.45 -11.21
CA GLN A 48 1.24 -17.70 -10.50
C GLN A 48 2.46 -18.27 -9.77
N ASN A 49 3.61 -18.37 -10.45
CA ASN A 49 4.83 -18.92 -9.84
C ASN A 49 5.29 -18.10 -8.63
N LEU A 50 5.16 -16.77 -8.70
CA LEU A 50 5.52 -15.88 -7.60
C LEU A 50 4.55 -16.02 -6.42
N LEU A 51 3.24 -16.17 -6.71
CA LEU A 51 2.24 -16.39 -5.67
C LEU A 51 2.46 -17.73 -4.94
N GLU A 52 2.81 -18.79 -5.68
CA GLU A 52 3.14 -20.10 -5.11
C GLU A 52 4.40 -20.03 -4.21
N GLU A 53 5.42 -19.27 -4.63
CA GLU A 53 6.61 -19.02 -3.81
C GLU A 53 6.26 -18.27 -2.52
N ILE A 54 5.44 -17.22 -2.59
CA ILE A 54 4.98 -16.47 -1.42
C ILE A 54 4.21 -17.38 -0.45
N VAL A 55 3.30 -18.22 -0.96
CA VAL A 55 2.57 -19.19 -0.13
C VAL A 55 3.53 -20.15 0.57
N SER A 56 4.54 -20.66 -0.14
CA SER A 56 5.54 -21.57 0.42
C SER A 56 6.33 -20.92 1.57
N GLU A 57 6.80 -19.68 1.38
CA GLU A 57 7.57 -18.95 2.40
C GLU A 57 6.71 -18.54 3.61
N VAL A 58 5.45 -18.16 3.40
CA VAL A 58 4.51 -17.89 4.50
C VAL A 58 4.19 -19.17 5.27
N ARG A 59 3.96 -20.31 4.58
CA ARG A 59 3.76 -21.61 5.25
C ARG A 59 4.97 -21.98 6.11
N ARG A 60 6.19 -21.84 5.59
CA ARG A 60 7.42 -22.07 6.36
C ARG A 60 7.49 -21.20 7.62
N SER A 61 7.07 -19.94 7.52
CA SER A 61 7.04 -19.01 8.65
C SER A 61 6.03 -19.43 9.72
N ILE A 62 4.84 -19.88 9.29
CA ILE A 62 3.79 -20.42 10.17
C ILE A 62 4.29 -21.68 10.88
N ASP A 63 4.86 -22.63 10.14
CA ASP A 63 5.36 -23.90 10.68
C ASP A 63 6.49 -23.65 11.70
N TYR A 64 7.38 -22.70 11.41
CA TYR A 64 8.41 -22.28 12.36
C TYR A 64 7.82 -21.71 13.65
N TYR A 65 6.79 -20.85 13.56
CA TYR A 65 6.13 -20.31 14.74
C TYR A 65 5.46 -21.42 15.56
N ARG A 66 4.73 -22.33 14.90
CA ARG A 66 4.09 -23.49 15.54
C ARG A 66 5.06 -24.43 16.24
N SER A 67 6.27 -24.59 15.70
CA SER A 67 7.31 -25.42 16.33
C SER A 67 7.73 -24.94 17.72
N ARG A 68 7.40 -23.68 18.09
CA ARG A 68 7.67 -23.09 19.40
C ARG A 68 6.55 -23.31 20.43
N GLY A 69 5.44 -23.95 20.04
CA GLY A 69 4.33 -24.28 20.93
C GLY A 69 3.14 -23.32 20.88
N ASP A 70 3.18 -22.34 19.98
CA ASP A 70 2.08 -21.39 19.75
C ASP A 70 1.25 -21.80 18.52
N GLU A 71 -0.01 -21.35 18.44
CA GLU A 71 -0.86 -21.56 17.27
C GLU A 71 -1.10 -20.26 16.50
N VAL A 72 -1.45 -20.40 15.22
CA VAL A 72 -1.81 -19.28 14.33
C VAL A 72 -3.27 -19.42 13.95
N ASP A 73 -4.09 -18.49 14.43
CA ASP A 73 -5.55 -18.51 14.21
C ASP A 73 -5.97 -17.83 12.90
N GLN A 74 -5.25 -16.79 12.48
CA GLN A 74 -5.60 -15.97 11.31
C GLN A 74 -4.40 -15.21 10.75
N ILE A 75 -4.53 -14.77 9.50
CA ILE A 75 -3.57 -13.96 8.76
C ILE A 75 -4.21 -12.59 8.47
N LEU A 76 -3.48 -11.51 8.73
CA LEU A 76 -3.92 -10.15 8.39
C LEU A 76 -2.91 -9.54 7.41
N LEU A 77 -3.34 -9.26 6.17
CA LEU A 77 -2.48 -8.68 5.14
C LEU A 77 -2.44 -7.16 5.28
N CYS A 78 -1.23 -6.58 5.28
CA CYS A 78 -1.02 -5.13 5.34
C CYS A 78 -0.01 -4.67 4.27
N GLY A 79 0.12 -3.35 4.10
CA GLY A 79 0.93 -2.72 3.06
C GLY A 79 0.23 -2.67 1.69
N GLY A 80 0.88 -2.03 0.71
CA GLY A 80 0.30 -1.86 -0.63
C GLY A 80 0.09 -3.16 -1.40
N GLY A 81 0.90 -4.19 -1.11
CA GLY A 81 0.72 -5.52 -1.71
C GLY A 81 -0.59 -6.21 -1.30
N ALA A 82 -1.15 -5.87 -0.14
CA ALA A 82 -2.43 -6.41 0.33
C ALA A 82 -3.62 -5.96 -0.53
N ASN A 83 -3.46 -4.89 -1.33
CA ASN A 83 -4.48 -4.38 -2.25
C ASN A 83 -4.58 -5.19 -3.56
N LEU A 84 -3.73 -6.20 -3.76
CA LEU A 84 -3.85 -7.11 -4.89
C LEU A 84 -5.19 -7.85 -4.81
N LYS A 85 -6.04 -7.62 -5.81
CA LYS A 85 -7.41 -8.17 -5.85
C LYS A 85 -7.39 -9.69 -5.74
N GLY A 86 -8.10 -10.22 -4.74
CA GLY A 86 -8.24 -11.66 -4.50
C GLY A 86 -7.08 -12.28 -3.72
N LEU A 87 -6.05 -11.52 -3.34
CA LEU A 87 -4.89 -12.07 -2.62
C LEU A 87 -5.28 -12.66 -1.25
N ALA A 88 -6.12 -11.96 -0.47
CA ALA A 88 -6.57 -12.47 0.83
C ALA A 88 -7.26 -13.84 0.73
N SER A 89 -8.21 -13.96 -0.21
CA SER A 89 -8.90 -15.22 -0.50
C SER A 89 -7.93 -16.31 -0.98
N TYR A 90 -7.06 -15.99 -1.93
CA TYR A 90 -6.06 -16.93 -2.45
C TYR A 90 -5.13 -17.46 -1.33
N MET A 91 -4.63 -16.56 -0.48
CA MET A 91 -3.78 -16.93 0.66
C MET A 91 -4.54 -17.79 1.67
N GLY A 92 -5.79 -17.42 1.99
CA GLY A 92 -6.62 -18.15 2.93
C GLY A 92 -6.94 -19.57 2.48
N GLU A 93 -7.26 -19.74 1.19
CA GLU A 93 -7.45 -21.07 0.58
C GLU A 93 -6.15 -21.87 0.57
N SER A 94 -5.05 -21.25 0.14
CA SER A 94 -3.75 -21.93 -0.04
C SER A 94 -3.12 -22.37 1.29
N LEU A 95 -3.32 -21.60 2.37
CA LEU A 95 -2.77 -21.85 3.70
C LEU A 95 -3.77 -22.51 4.64
N SER A 96 -5.04 -22.63 4.24
CA SER A 96 -6.13 -23.17 5.07
C SER A 96 -6.28 -22.43 6.41
N LEU A 97 -6.13 -21.11 6.37
CA LEU A 97 -6.28 -20.21 7.52
C LEU A 97 -7.16 -19.01 7.13
N PRO A 98 -8.00 -18.49 8.03
CA PRO A 98 -8.67 -17.21 7.82
C PRO A 98 -7.67 -16.12 7.44
N CYS A 99 -7.93 -15.41 6.34
CA CYS A 99 -7.03 -14.39 5.84
C CYS A 99 -7.85 -13.16 5.39
N ASP A 100 -7.59 -12.02 6.03
CA ASP A 100 -8.28 -10.76 5.76
C ASP A 100 -7.29 -9.62 5.51
N THR A 101 -7.73 -8.59 4.80
CA THR A 101 -6.96 -7.35 4.66
C THR A 101 -7.09 -6.51 5.94
N PHE A 102 -5.96 -6.06 6.47
CA PHE A 102 -5.89 -5.26 7.69
C PHE A 102 -6.39 -3.84 7.44
N ASP A 103 -7.36 -3.39 8.25
CA ASP A 103 -7.77 -1.99 8.34
C ASP A 103 -7.07 -1.31 9.52
N ALA A 104 -6.01 -0.56 9.23
CA ALA A 104 -5.22 0.15 10.24
C ALA A 104 -6.00 1.27 10.95
N ALA A 105 -7.07 1.78 10.34
CA ALA A 105 -7.89 2.86 10.89
C ALA A 105 -9.18 2.35 11.55
N ARG A 106 -9.42 1.03 11.61
CA ARG A 106 -10.68 0.42 12.07
C ARG A 106 -11.19 0.91 13.43
N ARG A 107 -10.27 1.20 14.35
CA ARG A 107 -10.58 1.63 15.74
C ARG A 107 -10.16 3.07 16.03
N LEU A 108 -9.88 3.85 14.99
CA LEU A 108 -9.41 5.22 15.13
C LEU A 108 -10.42 6.19 14.52
N ASN A 109 -10.60 7.34 15.18
CA ASN A 109 -11.34 8.44 14.60
C ASN A 109 -10.37 9.27 13.74
N VAL A 110 -10.25 8.90 12.45
CA VAL A 110 -9.33 9.56 11.52
C VAL A 110 -10.01 10.76 10.85
N SER A 111 -9.51 11.96 11.13
CA SER A 111 -9.95 13.19 10.46
C SER A 111 -9.14 13.42 9.18
N ALA A 112 -9.68 12.97 8.04
CA ALA A 112 -9.06 13.08 6.72
C ALA A 112 -9.37 14.38 5.96
N LYS A 113 -9.59 15.51 6.66
CA LYS A 113 -10.06 16.78 6.05
C LYS A 113 -9.16 17.37 4.97
N ARG A 114 -7.87 17.01 4.97
CA ARG A 114 -6.86 17.48 4.01
C ARG A 114 -6.58 16.47 2.89
N LEU A 115 -7.25 15.33 2.92
CA LEU A 115 -7.07 14.27 1.93
C LEU A 115 -8.22 14.29 0.92
N PRO A 116 -7.99 13.86 -0.33
CA PRO A 116 -9.06 13.63 -1.28
C PRO A 116 -10.11 12.68 -0.70
N ALA A 117 -11.37 12.84 -1.13
CA ALA A 117 -12.44 11.94 -0.70
C ALA A 117 -12.12 10.49 -1.08
N GLY A 118 -12.37 9.53 -0.17
CA GLY A 118 -12.12 8.11 -0.39
C GLY A 118 -10.66 7.66 -0.25
N PHE A 119 -9.69 8.58 -0.24
CA PHE A 119 -8.26 8.24 -0.17
C PHE A 119 -7.92 7.37 1.05
N MET A 120 -8.42 7.73 2.23
CA MET A 120 -8.17 6.92 3.42
C MET A 120 -8.78 5.52 3.33
N ASP A 121 -9.89 5.36 2.61
CA ASP A 121 -10.57 4.07 2.46
C ASP A 121 -9.81 3.13 1.52
N GLU A 122 -9.20 3.67 0.47
CA GLU A 122 -8.41 2.91 -0.51
C GLU A 122 -7.05 2.46 0.05
N HIS A 123 -6.47 3.24 0.97
CA HIS A 123 -5.11 3.03 1.48
C HIS A 123 -5.07 2.52 2.93
N ARG A 124 -6.18 2.00 3.49
CA ARG A 124 -6.26 1.56 4.90
C ARG A 124 -5.17 0.56 5.30
N ALA A 125 -4.87 -0.40 4.44
CA ALA A 125 -3.85 -1.41 4.68
C ALA A 125 -2.41 -0.87 4.61
N GLU A 126 -2.19 0.20 3.82
CA GLU A 126 -0.88 0.81 3.60
C GLU A 126 -0.41 1.62 4.81
N PHE A 127 -1.35 2.23 5.53
CA PHE A 127 -1.06 3.11 6.66
C PHE A 127 -0.72 2.40 7.96
N ALA A 128 -0.67 1.06 8.00
CA ALA A 128 -0.41 0.29 9.22
C ALA A 128 0.83 0.78 9.98
N VAL A 129 1.95 0.98 9.28
CA VAL A 129 3.22 1.43 9.89
C VAL A 129 3.15 2.90 10.31
N ALA A 130 2.63 3.78 9.45
CA ALA A 130 2.56 5.21 9.74
C ALA A 130 1.63 5.52 10.93
N ILE A 131 0.48 4.85 10.99
CA ILE A 131 -0.44 4.94 12.13
C ILE A 131 0.21 4.39 13.39
N GLY A 132 0.89 3.24 13.31
CA GLY A 132 1.64 2.68 14.44
C GLY A 132 2.65 3.67 15.04
N ASN A 133 3.45 4.32 14.18
CA ASN A 133 4.40 5.36 14.61
C ASN A 133 3.71 6.59 15.22
N GLY A 134 2.60 7.04 14.63
CA GLY A 134 1.83 8.15 15.17
C GLY A 134 1.23 7.84 16.55
N LEU A 135 0.75 6.62 16.76
CA LEU A 135 0.24 6.16 18.05
C LEU A 135 1.36 6.02 19.09
N HIS A 136 2.53 5.52 18.69
CA HIS A 136 3.68 5.40 19.59
C HIS A 136 4.07 6.76 20.20
N ALA A 137 4.07 7.82 19.40
CA ALA A 137 4.36 9.19 19.87
C ALA A 137 3.34 9.76 20.86
N LEU A 138 2.20 9.09 21.08
CA LEU A 138 1.17 9.50 22.05
C LEU A 138 1.23 8.69 23.36
N ILE A 139 2.05 7.64 23.41
CA ILE A 139 2.15 6.72 24.55
C ILE A 139 3.40 7.02 25.41
N ASP A 140 4.35 7.79 24.90
CA ASP A 140 5.44 8.42 25.67
C ASP A 140 5.02 9.79 26.24
#